data_AF-A0A952HH14-F1
#
_entry.id   AF-A0A952HH14-F1
#
_cell.length_a   1.000
_cell.length_b   1.000
_cell.length_c   1.000
_cell.angle_alpha   90.00
_cell.angle_beta   90.00
_cell.angle_gamma   90.00
#
_symmetry.space_group_name_H-M   'P 1'
#
loop_
_entity.id
_entity.type
_entity.pdbx_description
1 polymer ?
#
loop_
_entity_poly.entity_id
_entity_poly.type
_entity_poly.pdbx_seq_one_letter_code
_entity_poly.pdbx_strand_id
1 'polypeptide(L)' 'DLTIARDADQGAVEKAVLALDFVQKALEGKAPRKVIIVPQRIVNVVA' A
#
# COMPACT_ATOMS: atom_id res chain seq x y z
N ASP A 1 -5.49 -3.26 -11.23
CA ASP A 1 -6.29 -2.26 -10.49
C ASP A 1 -6.54 -2.73 -9.07
N LEU A 2 -6.52 -1.83 -8.08
CA LEU A 2 -6.81 -2.12 -6.68
C LEU A 2 -8.08 -1.38 -6.27
N THR A 3 -9.18 -2.11 -6.05
CA THR A 3 -10.44 -1.53 -5.56
C THR A 3 -10.52 -1.72 -4.06
N ILE A 4 -10.47 -0.62 -3.32
CA ILE A 4 -10.56 -0.61 -1.85
C ILE A 4 -11.93 -0.05 -1.46
N ALA A 5 -12.61 -0.71 -0.51
CA ALA A 5 -13.84 -0.19 0.09
C ALA A 5 -13.58 1.16 0.79
N ARG A 6 -14.57 2.04 0.78
CA ARG A 6 -14.41 3.44 1.24
C ARG A 6 -14.10 3.56 2.74
N ASP A 7 -14.48 2.54 3.49
CA ASP A 7 -14.33 2.35 4.93
C ASP A 7 -13.27 1.29 5.28
N ALA A 8 -12.47 0.85 4.32
CA ALA A 8 -11.43 -0.13 4.58
C ALA A 8 -10.44 0.40 5.63
N ASP A 9 -10.18 -0.44 6.63
CA ASP A 9 -9.23 -0.15 7.68
C ASP A 9 -7.82 0.05 7.11
N GLN A 10 -7.05 0.95 7.74
CA GLN A 10 -5.72 1.32 7.29
C GLN A 10 -4.79 0.09 7.19
N GLY A 11 -4.91 -0.87 8.12
CA GLY A 11 -4.13 -2.11 8.09
C GLY A 11 -4.52 -3.05 6.94
N ALA A 12 -5.79 -3.04 6.52
CA ALA A 12 -6.26 -3.79 5.36
C ALA A 12 -5.72 -3.18 4.05
N VAL A 13 -5.74 -1.85 3.95
CA VAL A 13 -5.18 -1.10 2.82
C VAL A 13 -3.68 -1.36 2.67
N GLU A 14 -2.93 -1.28 3.77
CA GLU A 14 -1.49 -1.52 3.76
C GLU A 14 -1.17 -2.94 3.24
N LYS A 15 -1.81 -3.96 3.81
CA LYS A 15 -1.60 -5.36 3.37
C LYS A 15 -1.94 -5.55 1.89
N ALA A 16 -3.06 -4.98 1.44
CA ALA A 16 -3.47 -5.09 0.04
C ALA A 16 -2.47 -4.43 -0.90
N VAL A 17 -1.93 -3.26 -0.53
CA VAL A 17 -0.92 -2.55 -1.32
C VAL A 17 0.41 -3.31 -1.35
N LEU A 18 0.87 -3.84 -0.21
CA LEU A 18 2.11 -4.62 -0.14
C LEU A 18 2.03 -5.97 -0.85
N ALA A 19 0.82 -6.49 -1.06
CA ALA A 19 0.59 -7.70 -1.84
C ALA A 19 0.68 -7.48 -3.37
N LEU A 20 0.77 -6.23 -3.84
CA LEU A 20 0.82 -5.94 -5.28
C LEU A 20 2.21 -6.16 -5.86
N ASP A 21 2.27 -6.88 -6.99
CA ASP A 21 3.52 -7.23 -7.66
C ASP A 21 4.38 -6.01 -8.02
N PHE A 22 3.76 -4.90 -8.42
CA PHE A 22 4.51 -3.69 -8.77
C PHE A 22 5.11 -3.01 -7.53
N VAL A 23 4.45 -3.09 -6.37
CA VAL A 23 4.99 -2.56 -5.11
C VAL A 23 6.15 -3.42 -4.65
N GLN A 24 6.01 -4.74 -4.71
CA GLN A 24 7.10 -5.66 -4.36
C GLN A 24 8.33 -5.49 -5.26
N LYS A 25 8.11 -5.28 -6.57
CA LYS A 25 9.18 -4.94 -7.52
C LYS A 25 9.82 -3.59 -7.19
N ALA A 26 9.02 -2.57 -6.87
CA ALA A 26 9.53 -1.25 -6.50
C ALA A 26 10.31 -1.26 -5.17
N LEU A 27 9.96 -2.18 -4.26
CA LEU A 27 10.64 -2.36 -2.98
C LEU A 27 11.88 -3.27 -3.06
N GLU A 28 12.14 -3.93 -4.20
CA GLU A 28 13.27 -4.87 -4.38
C GLU A 28 13.33 -5.96 -3.28
N GLY A 29 12.18 -6.38 -2.75
CA GLY A 29 12.12 -7.34 -1.64
C GLY A 29 12.49 -6.78 -0.26
N LYS A 30 12.74 -5.47 -0.13
CA LYS A 30 12.96 -4.80 1.16
C LYS A 30 11.63 -4.44 1.82
N ALA A 31 11.63 -4.38 3.16
CA ALA A 31 10.50 -3.82 3.88
C ALA A 31 10.46 -2.29 3.67
N PRO A 32 9.28 -1.70 3.44
CA PRO A 32 9.15 -0.25 3.28
C PRO A 32 9.52 0.47 4.57
N ARG A 33 10.27 1.57 4.44
CA ARG A 33 10.63 2.45 5.58
C ARG A 33 9.43 3.15 6.17
N LYS A 34 8.45 3.52 5.33
CA LYS A 34 7.23 4.19 5.76
C LYS A 34 6.09 3.94 4.76
N VAL A 35 4.90 3.70 5.28
CA VAL A 35 3.67 3.66 4.48
C VAL A 35 2.77 4.79 4.95
N ILE A 36 2.38 5.67 4.03
CA ILE A 36 1.55 6.85 4.31
C ILE A 36 0.23 6.65 3.57
N ILE A 37 -0.84 6.46 4.32
CA ILE A 37 -2.17 6.22 3.78
C ILE A 37 -3.00 7.49 3.99
N VAL A 38 -3.45 8.08 2.88
CA VAL A 38 -4.44 9.15 2.89
C VAL A 38 -5.74 8.55 2.35
N PRO A 39 -6.73 8.26 3.21
CA PRO A 39 -7.98 7.63 2.81
C PRO A 39 -8.64 8.36 1.64
N GLN A 40 -9.17 7.59 0.68
CA GLN A 40 -9.87 8.11 -0.50
C GLN A 40 -9.01 9.00 -1.43
N ARG A 41 -7.68 9.02 -1.25
CA ARG A 41 -6.77 9.86 -2.06
C ARG A 41 -5.57 9.11 -2.61
N ILE A 42 -4.67 8.63 -1.74
CA ILE A 42 -3.40 8.02 -2.17
C ILE A 42 -2.78 7.17 -1.06
N VAL A 43 -2.02 6.15 -1.46
CA VAL A 43 -1.08 5.43 -0.61
C VAL A 43 0.33 5.68 -1.14
N ASN A 44 1.20 6.21 -0.29
CA ASN A 44 2.60 6.41 -0.62
C ASN A 44 3.46 5.41 0.15
N VAL A 45 4.25 4.64 -0.58
CA VAL A 45 5.15 3.62 -0.03
C VAL A 45 6.58 4.11 -0.22
N VAL A 46 7.29 4.27 0.90
CA VAL A 46 8.68 4.73 0.90
C VAL A 46 9.57 3.50 1.04
N ALA A 47 10.24 3.09 -0.04
CA ALA A 47 11.32 2.11 -0.02
C ALA A 47 12.48 2.63 0.84
#